data_AF-A0AA40SD56-F1
#
_entry.id   AF-A0AA40SD56-F1
#
_cell.length_a   1.000
_cell.length_b   1.000
_cell.length_c   1.000
_cell.angle_alpha   90.00
_cell.angle_beta   90.00
_cell.angle_gamma   90.00
#
_symmetry.space_group_name_H-M   'P 1'
#
loop_
_entity.id
_entity.type
_entity.pdbx_description
1 polymer ?
#
loop_
_entity_poly.entity_id
_entity_poly.type
_entity_poly.pdbx_seq_one_letter_code
_entity_poly.pdbx_strand_id
1 'polypeptide(L)'
;MKMTSRCGRTINVTRLASQDLPASMGRVVLDTARAPHDSRAPWLSLTAEEARRLAGLLLFQAAAVEPGPDVPAGRVDVTPVAGDAFEVRVRGHVLTVDQPRTDGGRDTAPTPVELFIASVASCTAHYAGRYLDRHGLSRDGLTVRADFRMADDRPARVASLSMTVHAPSLPADRLAALRAVVSHCTVSNTLADAPEARVHVRRESESAEIPQVREHGRVDVG
;
A
#
# COMPACT_ATOMS: atom_id res chain seq x y z
N MET A 1 10.26 7.31 16.91
CA MET A 1 10.33 8.30 15.81
C MET A 1 9.82 9.64 16.33
N LYS A 2 10.32 10.77 15.82
CA LYS A 2 9.99 12.11 16.35
C LYS A 2 9.60 13.10 15.25
N MET A 3 8.72 14.03 15.58
CA MET A 3 8.43 15.22 14.77
C MET A 3 8.19 16.44 15.64
N THR A 4 8.34 17.63 15.06
CA THR A 4 8.01 18.89 15.72
C THR A 4 6.91 19.54 14.90
N SER A 5 5.80 19.92 15.55
CA SER A 5 4.73 20.67 14.91
C SER A 5 5.09 22.16 14.79
N ARG A 6 4.42 22.88 13.89
CA ARG A 6 4.55 24.34 13.73
C ARG A 6 4.17 25.13 14.97
N CYS A 7 3.33 24.57 15.85
CA CYS A 7 3.04 25.16 17.15
C CYS A 7 4.11 24.87 18.22
N GLY A 8 5.27 24.32 17.82
CA GLY A 8 6.43 24.12 18.68
C GLY A 8 6.36 22.87 19.55
N ARG A 9 5.36 21.99 19.37
CA ARG A 9 5.24 20.76 20.16
C ARG A 9 6.04 19.63 19.54
N THR A 10 6.79 18.92 20.40
CA THR A 10 7.42 17.66 20.02
C THR A 10 6.42 16.52 20.16
N ILE A 11 6.32 15.72 19.10
CA ILE A 11 5.52 14.51 19.05
C ILE A 11 6.46 13.32 18.88
N ASN A 12 6.46 12.41 19.84
CA ASN A 12 7.19 11.15 19.76
C ASN A 12 6.20 10.01 19.50
N VAL A 13 6.47 9.22 18.47
CA VAL A 13 5.75 7.99 18.18
C VAL A 13 6.70 6.82 18.43
N THR A 14 6.44 6.04 19.46
CA THR A 14 7.33 4.96 19.91
C THR A 14 6.56 3.68 20.20
N ARG A 15 7.22 2.54 20.03
CA ARG A 15 6.74 1.29 20.62
C ARG A 15 6.87 1.35 22.13
N LEU A 16 5.87 0.83 22.83
CA LEU A 16 5.98 0.49 24.24
C LEU A 16 5.81 -1.01 24.42
N ALA A 17 6.83 -1.64 25.00
CA ALA A 17 6.69 -2.95 25.62
C ALA A 17 6.33 -2.69 27.09
N SER A 18 5.05 -2.81 27.43
CA SER A 18 4.61 -2.68 28.83
C SER A 18 4.71 -4.03 29.52
N GLN A 19 5.20 -4.06 30.77
CA GLN A 19 5.21 -5.26 31.60
C GLN A 19 3.80 -5.65 32.07
N ASP A 20 2.83 -4.71 32.03
CA ASP A 20 1.46 -4.87 32.55
C ASP A 20 0.42 -5.27 31.48
N LEU A 21 0.86 -5.72 30.31
CA LEU A 21 -0.03 -6.12 29.22
C LEU A 21 0.20 -7.57 28.79
N PRO A 22 -0.82 -8.26 28.24
CA PRO A 22 -0.63 -9.57 27.66
C PRO A 22 0.51 -9.54 26.63
N ALA A 23 1.38 -10.55 26.63
CA ALA A 23 2.56 -10.63 25.78
C ALA A 23 2.24 -10.55 24.26
N SER A 24 0.98 -10.77 23.87
CA SER A 24 0.48 -10.67 22.49
C SER A 24 0.08 -9.25 22.06
N MET A 25 0.04 -8.26 22.95
CA MET A 25 -0.49 -6.93 22.64
C MET A 25 0.59 -5.86 22.79
N GLY A 26 1.33 -5.63 21.70
CA GLY A 26 2.24 -4.49 21.63
C GLY A 26 1.49 -3.16 21.46
N ARG A 27 2.13 -2.03 21.80
CA ARG A 27 1.52 -0.69 21.71
C ARG A 27 2.36 0.31 20.92
N VAL A 28 1.67 1.20 20.22
CA VAL A 28 2.20 2.46 19.70
C VAL A 28 1.77 3.58 20.63
N VAL A 29 2.74 4.33 21.16
CA VAL A 29 2.51 5.46 22.07
C VAL A 29 2.75 6.76 21.33
N LEU A 30 1.81 7.69 21.49
CA LEU A 30 1.91 9.07 21.03
C LEU A 30 2.16 9.97 22.24
N ASP A 31 3.40 10.42 22.43
CA ASP A 31 3.74 11.41 23.44
C ASP A 31 3.72 12.81 22.80
N THR A 32 2.87 13.67 23.35
CA THR A 32 2.75 15.07 22.98
C THR A 32 3.29 15.90 24.15
N ALA A 33 4.57 16.26 24.10
CA ALA A 33 5.24 16.90 25.23
C ALA A 33 4.46 18.14 25.72
N ARG A 34 4.06 18.17 26.99
CA ARG A 34 3.49 19.36 27.63
C ARG A 34 4.63 20.27 28.07
N ALA A 35 4.73 21.48 27.52
CA ALA A 35 5.57 22.50 28.13
C ALA A 35 4.92 22.99 29.46
N PRO A 36 5.70 23.44 30.46
CA PRO A 36 5.17 23.89 31.76
C PRO A 36 4.12 25.02 31.67
N HIS A 37 4.10 25.77 30.57
CA HIS A 37 3.17 26.87 30.31
C HIS A 37 2.01 26.48 29.37
N ASP A 38 1.94 25.21 28.94
CA ASP A 38 1.00 24.70 27.93
C ASP A 38 -0.32 24.18 28.57
N SER A 39 -0.66 24.71 29.73
CA SER A 39 -1.78 24.25 30.58
C SER A 39 -3.18 24.54 30.02
N ARG A 40 -3.30 25.11 28.81
CA ARG A 40 -4.58 25.63 28.30
C ARG A 40 -5.19 24.94 27.08
N ALA A 41 -4.55 23.95 26.46
CA ALA A 41 -5.20 23.20 25.39
C ALA A 41 -4.94 21.68 25.49
N PRO A 42 -5.96 20.86 25.80
CA PRO A 42 -5.84 19.40 25.83
C PRO A 42 -5.73 18.77 24.43
N TRP A 43 -5.67 19.60 23.38
CA TRP A 43 -5.70 19.19 21.97
C TRP A 43 -4.40 19.58 21.26
N LEU A 44 -3.94 18.74 20.34
CA LEU A 44 -2.85 19.01 19.42
C LEU A 44 -3.41 19.54 18.09
N SER A 45 -2.93 20.70 17.63
CA SER A 45 -3.24 21.23 16.31
C SER A 45 -2.11 20.90 15.34
N LEU A 46 -2.47 20.33 14.18
CA LEU A 46 -1.57 19.95 13.10
C LEU A 46 -2.06 20.55 11.80
N THR A 47 -1.12 20.96 10.95
CA THR A 47 -1.38 21.16 9.52
C THR A 47 -1.68 19.83 8.83
N ALA A 48 -2.28 19.87 7.65
CA ALA A 48 -2.55 18.66 6.86
C ALA A 48 -1.28 17.87 6.52
N GLU A 49 -0.16 18.55 6.26
CA GLU A 49 1.14 17.92 6.03
C GLU A 49 1.64 17.16 7.27
N GLU A 50 1.58 17.80 8.44
CA GLU A 50 2.00 17.19 9.70
C GLU A 50 1.10 16.02 10.08
N ALA A 51 -0.21 16.12 9.84
CA ALA A 51 -1.15 15.03 10.07
C ALA A 51 -0.83 13.81 9.19
N ARG A 52 -0.55 14.02 7.90
CA ARG A 52 -0.10 12.94 6.99
C ARG A 52 1.22 12.33 7.45
N ARG A 53 2.19 13.16 7.84
CA ARG A 53 3.46 12.68 8.38
C ARG A 53 3.25 11.85 9.64
N LEU A 54 2.34 12.27 10.53
CA LEU A 54 2.07 11.58 11.78
C LEU A 54 1.38 10.25 11.53
N ALA A 55 0.40 10.21 10.62
CA ALA A 55 -0.22 8.96 10.18
C ALA A 55 0.83 7.98 9.64
N GLY A 56 1.79 8.45 8.82
CA GLY A 56 2.90 7.62 8.35
C GLY A 56 3.77 7.04 9.49
N LEU A 57 4.09 7.84 10.51
CA LEU A 57 4.84 7.36 11.68
C LEU A 57 4.04 6.34 12.50
N LEU A 58 2.73 6.56 12.65
CA LEU A 58 1.83 5.65 13.36
C LEU A 58 1.74 4.30 12.65
N LEU A 59 1.52 4.31 11.33
CA LEU A 59 1.47 3.10 10.51
C LEU A 59 2.81 2.34 10.53
N PHE A 60 3.93 3.06 10.48
CA PHE A 60 5.25 2.43 10.61
C PHE A 60 5.43 1.72 11.96
N GLN A 61 5.08 2.39 13.06
CA GLN A 61 5.23 1.80 14.38
C GLN A 61 4.25 0.64 14.59
N ALA A 62 3.02 0.75 14.10
CA ALA A 62 2.03 -0.33 14.16
C ALA A 62 2.57 -1.60 13.49
N ALA A 63 3.07 -1.48 12.26
CA ALA A 63 3.66 -2.60 11.51
C ALA A 63 4.89 -3.21 12.19
N ALA A 64 5.61 -2.44 13.00
CA ALA A 64 6.77 -2.95 13.72
C ALA A 64 6.36 -3.73 14.99
N VAL A 65 5.26 -3.33 15.62
CA VAL A 65 4.77 -3.83 16.91
C VAL A 65 4.00 -5.13 16.78
N GLU A 66 3.24 -5.29 15.70
CA GLU A 66 2.55 -6.53 15.39
C GLU A 66 3.58 -7.58 14.90
N PRO A 67 3.57 -8.82 15.42
CA PRO A 67 4.29 -9.92 14.79
C PRO A 67 3.77 -10.07 13.35
N GLY A 68 4.64 -10.50 12.42
CA GLY A 68 4.34 -10.56 10.99
C GLY A 68 2.95 -11.17 10.69
N PRO A 69 2.30 -10.74 9.59
CA PRO A 69 0.86 -10.87 9.43
C PRO A 69 0.38 -12.30 9.62
N ASP A 70 -0.61 -12.49 10.50
CA ASP A 70 -1.46 -13.69 10.54
C ASP A 70 -2.38 -13.77 9.29
N VAL A 71 -2.30 -12.78 8.41
CA VAL A 71 -3.04 -12.72 7.15
C VAL A 71 -2.28 -13.52 6.08
N PRO A 72 -2.93 -14.49 5.41
CA PRO A 72 -2.31 -15.22 4.30
C PRO A 72 -1.74 -14.27 3.25
N ALA A 73 -0.55 -14.58 2.75
CA ALA A 73 0.02 -13.88 1.60
C ALA A 73 -0.99 -13.89 0.42
N GLY A 74 -1.12 -12.76 -0.27
CA GLY A 74 -1.99 -12.64 -1.44
C GLY A 74 -3.45 -12.25 -1.16
N ARG A 75 -3.81 -11.87 0.07
CA ARG A 75 -5.13 -11.29 0.38
C ARG A 75 -5.09 -9.76 0.46
N VAL A 76 -6.11 -9.12 -0.12
CA VAL A 76 -6.41 -7.69 0.03
C VAL A 76 -7.88 -7.55 0.41
N ASP A 77 -8.14 -6.83 1.49
CA ASP A 77 -9.50 -6.53 1.97
C ASP A 77 -9.79 -5.04 1.77
N VAL A 78 -11.01 -4.72 1.32
CA VAL A 78 -11.43 -3.34 1.06
C VAL A 78 -12.74 -3.07 1.78
N THR A 79 -12.77 -2.03 2.63
CA THR A 79 -13.94 -1.66 3.42
C THR A 79 -14.29 -0.19 3.25
N PRO A 80 -15.60 0.17 3.24
CA PRO A 80 -16.00 1.56 3.12
C PRO A 80 -15.54 2.37 4.34
N VAL A 81 -15.11 3.60 4.09
CA VAL A 81 -14.78 4.59 5.13
C VAL A 81 -15.90 5.62 5.19
N ALA A 82 -16.13 6.35 4.10
CA ALA A 82 -17.22 7.31 3.98
C ALA A 82 -17.41 7.77 2.53
N GLY A 83 -18.64 7.74 2.02
CA GLY A 83 -18.90 8.04 0.61
C GLY A 83 -18.15 7.07 -0.29
N ASP A 84 -17.46 7.60 -1.30
CA ASP A 84 -16.63 6.81 -2.24
C ASP A 84 -15.21 6.55 -1.73
N ALA A 85 -14.90 6.89 -0.47
CA ALA A 85 -13.63 6.58 0.14
C ALA A 85 -13.64 5.18 0.76
N PHE A 86 -12.61 4.39 0.46
CA PHE A 86 -12.41 3.04 0.97
C PHE A 86 -11.02 2.89 1.60
N GLU A 87 -10.94 2.05 2.62
CA GLU A 87 -9.71 1.59 3.23
C GLU A 87 -9.33 0.24 2.59
N VAL A 88 -8.06 0.10 2.23
CA VAL A 88 -7.46 -1.09 1.64
C VAL A 88 -6.47 -1.67 2.65
N ARG A 89 -6.73 -2.89 3.12
CA ARG A 89 -5.83 -3.64 4.01
C ARG A 89 -5.12 -4.74 3.23
N VAL A 90 -3.79 -4.77 3.33
CA VAL A 90 -2.94 -5.82 2.77
C VAL A 90 -1.83 -6.14 3.76
N ARG A 91 -1.79 -7.38 4.27
CA ARG A 91 -0.95 -7.74 5.42
C ARG A 91 -1.24 -6.77 6.59
N GLY A 92 -0.22 -6.23 7.26
CA GLY A 92 -0.35 -5.19 8.28
C GLY A 92 -0.29 -3.76 7.72
N HIS A 93 -0.50 -3.56 6.41
CA HIS A 93 -0.48 -2.24 5.78
C HIS A 93 -1.89 -1.75 5.47
N VAL A 94 -2.08 -0.44 5.63
CA VAL A 94 -3.33 0.26 5.36
C VAL A 94 -3.08 1.33 4.31
N LEU A 95 -3.88 1.33 3.25
CA LEU A 95 -3.97 2.40 2.26
C LEU A 95 -5.41 2.90 2.18
N THR A 96 -5.61 4.06 1.56
CA THR A 96 -6.93 4.58 1.26
C THR A 96 -7.04 4.91 -0.23
N VAL A 97 -8.23 4.76 -0.78
CA VAL A 97 -8.61 5.23 -2.11
C VAL A 97 -9.89 6.06 -2.01
N ASP A 98 -10.07 7.00 -2.92
CA ASP A 98 -11.26 7.87 -3.01
C ASP A 98 -11.52 8.19 -4.49
N GLN A 99 -12.53 9.01 -4.78
CA GLN A 99 -12.77 9.55 -6.12
C GLN A 99 -12.57 11.08 -6.13
N PRO A 100 -12.31 11.66 -7.31
CA PRO A 100 -12.31 13.11 -7.47
C PRO A 100 -13.68 13.69 -7.11
N ARG A 101 -13.70 14.97 -6.72
CA ARG A 101 -14.95 15.67 -6.40
C ARG A 101 -15.93 15.73 -7.56
N THR A 102 -15.41 15.78 -8.78
CA THR A 102 -16.23 15.76 -10.01
C THR A 102 -17.00 14.47 -10.19
N ASP A 103 -16.55 13.39 -9.54
CA ASP A 103 -17.05 12.03 -9.73
C ASP A 103 -17.79 11.53 -8.48
N GLY A 104 -18.09 12.41 -7.51
CA GLY A 104 -18.85 12.11 -6.29
C GLY A 104 -18.02 11.89 -5.03
N GLY A 105 -16.70 11.74 -5.17
CA GLY A 105 -15.78 11.54 -4.05
C GLY A 105 -15.37 12.83 -3.34
N ARG A 106 -14.40 12.72 -2.44
CA ARG A 106 -13.91 13.86 -1.64
C ARG A 106 -12.49 14.28 -1.99
N ASP A 107 -11.86 13.59 -2.94
CA ASP A 107 -10.46 13.80 -3.35
C ASP A 107 -9.50 13.75 -2.13
N THR A 108 -9.75 12.79 -1.23
CA THR A 108 -8.95 12.61 0.00
C THR A 108 -7.83 11.60 -0.15
N ALA A 109 -7.85 10.80 -1.21
CA ALA A 109 -6.87 9.79 -1.56
C ALA A 109 -6.89 9.55 -3.09
N PRO A 110 -5.85 8.90 -3.67
CA PRO A 110 -5.85 8.55 -5.09
C PRO A 110 -7.04 7.67 -5.47
N THR A 111 -7.42 7.70 -6.73
CA THR A 111 -8.38 6.74 -7.27
C THR A 111 -7.83 5.31 -7.28
N PRO A 112 -8.69 4.28 -7.31
CA PRO A 112 -8.23 2.91 -7.52
C PRO A 112 -7.40 2.75 -8.79
N VAL A 113 -7.72 3.49 -9.86
CA VAL A 113 -6.96 3.48 -11.12
C VAL A 113 -5.58 4.13 -10.94
N GLU A 114 -5.51 5.28 -10.29
CA GLU A 114 -4.23 5.94 -9.98
C GLU A 114 -3.35 5.07 -9.08
N LEU A 115 -3.94 4.39 -8.07
CA LEU A 115 -3.22 3.45 -7.21
C LEU A 115 -2.71 2.25 -8.02
N PHE A 116 -3.49 1.76 -8.99
CA PHE A 116 -3.04 0.75 -9.93
C PHE A 116 -1.84 1.24 -10.76
N ILE A 117 -1.88 2.43 -11.35
CA ILE A 117 -0.74 3.01 -12.08
C ILE A 117 0.49 3.18 -11.18
N ALA A 118 0.30 3.65 -9.95
CA ALA A 118 1.36 3.78 -8.96
C ALA A 118 2.00 2.42 -8.64
N SER A 119 1.23 1.32 -8.65
CA SER A 119 1.76 -0.03 -8.47
C SER A 119 2.69 -0.46 -9.62
N VAL A 120 2.34 -0.14 -10.88
CA VAL A 120 3.19 -0.43 -12.06
C VAL A 120 4.49 0.36 -11.99
N ALA A 121 4.40 1.66 -11.72
CA ALA A 121 5.55 2.55 -11.61
C ALA A 121 6.49 2.11 -10.47
N SER A 122 5.92 1.70 -9.33
CA SER A 122 6.69 1.21 -8.18
C SER A 122 7.40 -0.12 -8.47
N CYS A 123 6.75 -1.04 -9.19
CA CYS A 123 7.37 -2.30 -9.62
C CYS A 123 8.53 -2.04 -10.59
N THR A 124 8.35 -1.10 -11.52
CA THR A 124 9.39 -0.64 -12.45
C THR A 124 10.58 -0.04 -11.69
N ALA A 125 10.34 0.85 -10.72
CA ALA A 125 11.39 1.44 -9.88
C ALA A 125 12.14 0.37 -9.06
N HIS A 126 11.42 -0.62 -8.53
CA HIS A 126 12.03 -1.74 -7.81
C HIS A 126 13.02 -2.52 -8.69
N TYR A 127 12.60 -2.88 -9.91
CA TYR A 127 13.44 -3.61 -10.87
C TYR A 127 14.63 -2.76 -11.32
N ALA A 128 14.42 -1.47 -11.60
CA ALA A 128 15.49 -0.55 -11.94
C ALA A 128 16.54 -0.45 -10.83
N GLY A 129 16.11 -0.23 -9.59
CA GLY A 129 17.00 -0.17 -8.44
C GLY A 129 17.80 -1.46 -8.25
N ARG A 130 17.17 -2.63 -8.42
CA ARG A 130 17.87 -3.92 -8.33
C ARG A 130 18.89 -4.13 -9.44
N TYR A 131 18.60 -3.64 -10.65
CA TYR A 131 19.56 -3.66 -11.74
C TYR A 131 20.79 -2.80 -11.39
N LEU A 132 20.58 -1.57 -10.91
CA LEU A 132 21.67 -0.68 -10.50
C LEU A 132 22.54 -1.32 -9.41
N ASP A 133 21.94 -1.86 -8.35
CA ASP A 133 22.67 -2.52 -7.26
C ASP A 133 23.54 -3.68 -7.76
N ARG A 134 22.98 -4.54 -8.63
CA ARG A 134 23.69 -5.72 -9.17
C ARG A 134 24.91 -5.32 -9.98
N HIS A 135 24.89 -4.12 -10.56
CA HIS A 135 25.98 -3.57 -11.35
C HIS A 135 26.84 -2.57 -10.59
N GLY A 136 26.68 -2.47 -9.26
CA GLY A 136 27.48 -1.57 -8.42
C GLY A 136 27.22 -0.08 -8.69
N LEU A 137 26.06 0.27 -9.24
CA LEU A 137 25.67 1.63 -9.57
C LEU A 137 24.79 2.21 -8.45
N SER A 138 24.96 3.50 -8.15
CA SER A 138 24.14 4.18 -7.14
C SER A 138 22.68 4.30 -7.57
N ARG A 139 21.73 4.22 -6.62
CA ARG A 139 20.31 4.54 -6.85
C ARG A 139 19.99 6.02 -6.70
N ASP A 140 20.98 6.85 -6.37
CA ASP A 140 20.74 8.28 -6.11
C ASP A 140 20.15 8.96 -7.35
N GLY A 141 19.02 9.64 -7.15
CA GLY A 141 18.27 10.29 -8.22
C GLY A 141 17.49 9.33 -9.14
N LEU A 142 17.40 8.03 -8.81
CA LEU A 142 16.51 7.10 -9.50
C LEU A 142 15.06 7.55 -9.30
N THR A 143 14.38 7.87 -10.40
CA THR A 143 12.95 8.19 -10.39
C THR A 143 12.24 7.46 -11.52
N VAL A 144 10.95 7.18 -11.32
CA VAL A 144 10.07 6.66 -12.35
C VAL A 144 8.85 7.58 -12.40
N ARG A 145 8.62 8.18 -13.56
CA ARG A 145 7.42 8.95 -13.85
C ARG A 145 6.49 8.09 -14.70
N ALA A 146 5.21 8.07 -14.35
CA ALA A 146 4.17 7.43 -15.14
C ALA A 146 3.16 8.48 -15.61
N ASP A 147 2.88 8.50 -16.92
CA ASP A 147 1.82 9.31 -17.52
C ASP A 147 0.81 8.34 -18.15
N PHE A 148 -0.48 8.51 -17.86
CA PHE A 148 -1.53 7.62 -18.33
C PHE A 148 -2.75 8.38 -18.86
N ARG A 149 -3.53 7.70 -19.70
CA ARG A 149 -4.78 8.24 -20.27
C ARG A 149 -5.89 7.20 -20.17
N MET A 150 -7.08 7.65 -19.80
CA MET A 150 -8.28 6.83 -19.83
C MET A 150 -8.82 6.68 -21.25
N ALA A 151 -9.46 5.56 -21.53
CA ALA A 151 -10.16 5.36 -22.79
C ALA A 151 -11.40 6.26 -22.88
N ASP A 152 -11.63 6.83 -24.05
CA ASP A 152 -12.80 7.69 -24.33
C ASP A 152 -14.06 6.85 -24.64
N ASP A 153 -13.89 5.54 -24.83
CA ASP A 153 -14.94 4.57 -25.11
C ASP A 153 -15.22 3.64 -23.91
N ARG A 154 -16.25 2.80 -24.04
CA ARG A 154 -16.58 1.76 -23.06
C ARG A 154 -15.96 0.42 -23.47
N PRO A 155 -15.56 -0.44 -22.51
CA PRO A 155 -15.56 -0.20 -21.06
C PRO A 155 -14.44 0.75 -20.60
N ALA A 156 -14.68 1.44 -19.48
CA ALA A 156 -13.72 2.36 -18.89
C ALA A 156 -12.45 1.60 -18.47
N ARG A 157 -11.29 2.05 -18.98
CA ARG A 157 -9.99 1.43 -18.75
C ARG A 157 -8.87 2.42 -19.02
N VAL A 158 -7.66 2.09 -18.60
CA VAL A 158 -6.45 2.81 -19.04
C VAL A 158 -6.19 2.46 -20.50
N ALA A 159 -6.22 3.46 -21.38
CA ALA A 159 -5.95 3.29 -22.81
C ALA A 159 -4.44 3.30 -23.12
N SER A 160 -3.67 4.09 -22.38
CA SER A 160 -2.22 4.17 -22.57
C SER A 160 -1.54 4.47 -21.24
N LEU A 161 -0.38 3.84 -21.04
CA LEU A 161 0.53 4.08 -19.93
C LEU A 161 1.94 4.23 -20.50
N SER A 162 2.60 5.35 -20.22
CA SER A 162 3.99 5.61 -20.55
C SER A 162 4.79 5.76 -19.26
N MET A 163 5.97 5.14 -19.20
CA MET A 163 6.87 5.24 -18.05
C MET A 163 8.22 5.79 -18.49
N THR A 164 8.71 6.79 -17.76
CA THR A 164 10.05 7.35 -17.94
C THR A 164 10.88 7.00 -16.71
N VAL A 165 11.91 6.20 -16.89
CA VAL A 165 12.89 5.86 -15.84
C VAL A 165 14.09 6.79 -15.99
N HIS A 166 14.39 7.54 -14.94
CA HIS A 166 15.57 8.39 -14.87
C HIS A 166 16.56 7.77 -13.89
N ALA A 167 17.75 7.40 -14.37
CA ALA A 167 18.80 6.76 -13.58
C ALA A 167 20.17 7.42 -13.87
N PRO A 168 20.55 8.47 -13.14
CA PRO A 168 21.75 9.27 -13.43
C PRO A 168 23.06 8.49 -13.44
N SER A 169 23.16 7.47 -12.60
CA SER A 169 24.35 6.63 -12.46
C SER A 169 24.51 5.63 -13.60
N LEU A 170 23.49 5.47 -14.47
CA LEU A 170 23.48 4.45 -15.51
C LEU A 170 24.36 4.86 -16.71
N PRO A 171 25.36 4.05 -17.07
CA PRO A 171 26.11 4.23 -18.31
C PRO A 171 25.22 4.11 -19.56
N ALA A 172 25.50 4.92 -20.59
CA ALA A 172 24.67 4.96 -21.80
C ALA A 172 24.60 3.62 -22.55
N ASP A 173 25.68 2.83 -22.54
CA ASP A 173 25.74 1.49 -23.12
C ASP A 173 24.83 0.47 -22.41
N ARG A 174 24.41 0.77 -21.17
CA ARG A 174 23.51 -0.08 -20.36
C ARG A 174 22.04 0.31 -20.46
N LEU A 175 21.68 1.35 -21.22
CA LEU A 175 20.29 1.80 -21.38
C LEU A 175 19.36 0.71 -21.90
N ALA A 176 19.80 -0.02 -22.94
CA ALA A 176 19.01 -1.10 -23.53
C ALA A 176 18.78 -2.26 -22.54
N ALA A 177 19.81 -2.61 -21.77
CA ALA A 177 19.74 -3.66 -20.76
C ALA A 177 18.81 -3.27 -19.60
N LEU A 178 18.90 -2.04 -19.09
CA LEU A 178 17.98 -1.55 -18.07
C LEU A 178 16.54 -1.55 -18.61
N ARG A 179 16.32 -1.05 -19.83
CA ARG A 179 15.01 -1.03 -20.49
C ARG A 179 14.41 -2.43 -20.55
N ALA A 180 15.19 -3.43 -20.98
CA ALA A 180 14.74 -4.81 -21.04
C ALA A 180 14.30 -5.33 -19.65
N VAL A 181 15.05 -5.03 -18.59
CA VAL A 181 14.71 -5.47 -17.22
C VAL A 181 13.43 -4.80 -16.72
N VAL A 182 13.29 -3.49 -16.89
CA VAL A 182 12.12 -2.77 -16.36
C VAL A 182 10.84 -3.04 -17.14
N SER A 183 10.95 -3.33 -18.45
CA SER A 183 9.79 -3.70 -19.27
C SER A 183 9.20 -5.08 -18.91
N HIS A 184 9.93 -5.91 -18.17
CA HIS A 184 9.49 -7.23 -17.71
C HIS A 184 9.35 -7.30 -16.18
N CYS A 185 9.03 -6.17 -15.53
CA CYS A 185 8.69 -6.19 -14.13
C CYS A 185 7.40 -7.02 -13.90
N THR A 186 7.24 -7.60 -12.71
CA THR A 186 6.12 -8.52 -12.41
C THR A 186 4.77 -7.94 -12.82
N VAL A 187 4.49 -6.68 -12.46
CA VAL A 187 3.21 -6.04 -12.77
C VAL A 187 3.05 -5.81 -14.27
N SER A 188 4.10 -5.40 -15.00
CA SER A 188 4.04 -5.25 -16.46
C SER A 188 3.78 -6.58 -17.17
N ASN A 189 4.39 -7.67 -16.71
CA ASN A 189 4.11 -9.01 -17.24
C ASN A 189 2.66 -9.42 -16.97
N THR A 190 2.11 -9.13 -15.78
CA THR A 190 0.68 -9.38 -15.47
C THR A 190 -0.27 -8.58 -16.37
N LEU A 191 0.15 -7.45 -16.93
CA LEU A 191 -0.67 -6.70 -17.90
C LEU A 191 -0.57 -7.25 -19.31
N ALA A 192 0.61 -7.75 -19.68
CA ALA A 192 0.83 -8.38 -20.98
C ALA A 192 0.16 -9.77 -21.04
N ASP A 193 0.17 -10.50 -19.93
CA ASP A 193 -0.45 -11.81 -19.74
C ASP A 193 -1.46 -11.73 -18.58
N ALA A 194 -2.66 -11.26 -18.92
CA ALA A 194 -3.71 -10.97 -17.95
C ALA A 194 -4.13 -12.23 -17.19
N PRO A 195 -4.19 -12.21 -15.84
CA PRO A 195 -4.61 -13.36 -15.07
C PRO A 195 -6.12 -13.62 -15.27
N GLU A 196 -6.54 -14.87 -15.08
CA GLU A 196 -7.97 -15.18 -15.00
C GLU A 196 -8.59 -14.45 -13.78
N ALA A 197 -9.56 -13.59 -14.04
CA ALA A 197 -10.28 -12.86 -13.01
C ALA A 197 -11.71 -13.40 -12.86
N ARG A 198 -12.08 -13.82 -11.64
CA ARG A 198 -13.43 -14.24 -11.28
C ARG A 198 -13.99 -13.35 -10.18
N VAL A 199 -15.24 -12.91 -10.33
CA VAL A 199 -15.96 -12.10 -9.35
C VAL A 199 -17.14 -12.90 -8.83
N HIS A 200 -17.22 -13.07 -7.51
CA HIS A 200 -18.33 -13.74 -6.84
C HIS A 200 -19.03 -12.74 -5.92
N VAL A 201 -20.36 -12.71 -5.98
CA VAL A 201 -21.20 -11.89 -5.08
C VAL A 201 -21.94 -12.84 -4.16
N ARG A 202 -21.75 -12.66 -2.85
CA ARG A 202 -22.46 -13.41 -1.81
C ARG A 202 -23.33 -12.46 -1.00
N ARG A 203 -24.51 -12.92 -0.60
CA ARG A 203 -25.33 -12.27 0.44
C ARG A 203 -25.07 -13.00 1.74
N GLU A 204 -25.08 -12.29 2.86
CA GLU A 204 -25.03 -12.94 4.17
C GLU A 204 -26.40 -13.58 4.44
N SER A 205 -26.58 -14.83 4.01
CA SER A 205 -27.56 -15.84 4.46
C SER A 205 -27.45 -17.10 3.61
N GLU A 206 -26.54 -18.00 3.99
CA GLU A 206 -26.77 -19.44 3.99
C GLU A 206 -25.69 -20.03 4.89
N SER A 207 -26.10 -20.44 6.08
CA SER A 207 -25.30 -21.30 6.95
C SER A 207 -24.75 -22.42 6.08
N ALA A 208 -23.43 -22.49 5.94
CA ALA A 208 -22.80 -23.57 5.22
C ALA A 208 -23.15 -24.88 5.93
N GLU A 209 -24.17 -25.60 5.45
CA GLU A 209 -24.21 -27.04 5.61
C GLU A 209 -22.92 -27.55 4.98
N ILE A 210 -22.01 -27.97 5.84
CA ILE A 210 -20.79 -28.68 5.48
C ILE A 210 -21.23 -29.95 4.74
N PRO A 211 -20.96 -30.12 3.43
CA PRO A 211 -21.19 -31.41 2.80
C PRO A 211 -20.16 -32.37 3.38
N GLN A 212 -20.63 -33.36 4.13
CA GLN A 212 -19.78 -34.45 4.61
C GLN A 212 -19.12 -35.12 3.40
N VAL A 213 -17.78 -35.16 3.43
CA VAL A 213 -16.98 -35.96 2.50
C VAL A 213 -17.38 -37.41 2.71
N ARG A 214 -18.08 -38.00 1.74
CA ARG A 214 -18.28 -39.45 1.69
C ARG A 214 -16.93 -40.10 1.41
N GLU A 215 -16.43 -40.87 2.38
CA GLU A 215 -15.33 -41.80 2.18
C GLU A 215 -15.62 -42.65 0.94
N HIS A 216 -14.78 -42.55 -0.08
CA HIS A 216 -14.82 -43.45 -1.22
C HIS A 216 -14.41 -44.83 -0.72
N GLY A 217 -15.38 -45.75 -0.77
CA GLY A 217 -15.19 -47.16 -0.54
C GLY A 217 -14.10 -47.74 -1.44
N ARG A 218 -13.31 -48.63 -0.84
CA ARG A 218 -12.45 -49.62 -1.49
C ARG A 218 -13.06 -50.13 -2.79
N VAL A 219 -12.30 -50.02 -3.88
CA VAL A 219 -12.50 -50.84 -5.06
C VAL A 219 -11.70 -52.13 -4.84
N ASP A 220 -12.41 -53.23 -4.62
CA ASP A 220 -11.86 -54.58 -4.73
C ASP A 220 -11.58 -54.87 -6.22
N VAL A 221 -10.37 -55.32 -6.52
CA VAL A 221 -10.00 -55.86 -7.84
C VAL A 221 -10.09 -57.38 -7.72
N GLY A 222 -11.16 -57.93 -8.26
CA GLY A 222 -11.28 -59.35 -8.62
C GLY A 222 -10.98 -59.56 -10.10
#